data_AF-A0A4U5NZD0-F1
#
_entry.id   AF-A0A4U5NZD0-F1
#
_cell.length_a   1.000
_cell.length_b   1.000
_cell.length_c   1.000
_cell.angle_alpha   90.00
_cell.angle_beta   90.00
_cell.angle_gamma   90.00
#
_symmetry.space_group_name_H-M   'P 1'
#
loop_
_entity.id
_entity.type
_entity.pdbx_description
1 polymer ?
#
loop_
_entity_poly.entity_id
_entity_poly.type
_entity_poly.pdbx_seq_one_letter_code
_entity_poly.pdbx_strand_id
1 'polypeptide(L)'
;MAGKGTIFIPSFYTDKTSDPVDIGEFKCTLVGAHYKCLSNALESDQYCQLIRCQPKTDSRTILWSCTAVGTLATTNDSRDEQSVFHFWSTSFGNGFTDFHAHFDASTFRKTAFDYKGRIFVEVVDSFIADLSQPNNPLITCSEDAVKLKIDGEELWVTKKNLAFHTHFFNVLFTGDFKEKSDDCYELKDIKLGDFLMLLGIVHNLTMIIDENIVEDLLKLADFFRCKIVLDRCEEYIKNAPVKCLPLHKKLQLAEKFKLRSTLTDIIAKAPLDKLKKISWEGDFSAFARSLMFLKFRVISFC
;
A
#
# COMPACT_ATOMS: atom_id res chain seq x y z
N MET A 1 -0.59 22.31 1.17
CA MET A 1 -1.02 22.93 2.44
C MET A 1 -1.57 21.81 3.32
N ALA A 2 -1.17 21.74 4.59
CA ALA A 2 -1.70 20.75 5.52
C ALA A 2 -3.20 21.01 5.75
N GLY A 3 -4.05 20.06 5.35
CA GLY A 3 -5.48 20.10 5.60
C GLY A 3 -5.79 19.50 6.97
N LYS A 4 -6.73 20.08 7.73
CA LYS A 4 -7.23 19.51 8.99
C LYS A 4 -8.74 19.32 8.91
N GLY A 5 -9.24 18.26 9.52
CA GLY A 5 -10.67 17.99 9.59
C GLY A 5 -11.04 17.12 10.79
N THR A 6 -12.32 17.12 11.10
CA THR A 6 -12.87 16.37 12.24
C THR A 6 -14.03 15.51 11.75
N ILE A 7 -13.91 14.20 11.91
CA ILE A 7 -14.97 13.24 11.61
C ILE A 7 -15.73 12.95 12.91
N PHE A 8 -17.04 13.05 12.86
CA PHE A 8 -17.90 12.71 14.00
C PHE A 8 -18.16 11.21 14.04
N ILE A 9 -18.00 10.62 15.22
CA ILE A 9 -18.28 9.20 15.45
C ILE A 9 -19.69 9.11 16.04
N PRO A 10 -20.70 8.66 15.28
CA PRO A 10 -22.08 8.60 15.78
C PRO A 10 -22.25 7.57 16.90
N SER A 11 -21.48 6.50 16.85
CA SER A 11 -21.36 5.49 17.89
C SER A 11 -20.00 4.81 17.75
N PHE A 12 -19.36 4.48 18.87
CA PHE A 12 -18.11 3.69 18.88
C PHE A 12 -18.30 2.23 18.48
N TYR A 13 -19.55 1.84 18.23
CA TYR A 13 -19.92 0.62 17.54
C TYR A 13 -20.96 0.97 16.46
N THR A 14 -20.56 0.89 15.19
CA THR A 14 -21.43 1.22 14.06
C THR A 14 -20.94 0.56 12.78
N ASP A 15 -21.87 0.00 12.02
CA ASP A 15 -21.63 -0.42 10.63
C ASP A 15 -22.00 0.71 9.64
N LYS A 16 -22.45 1.87 10.15
CA LYS A 16 -22.78 3.03 9.32
C LYS A 16 -21.53 3.85 9.03
N THR A 17 -21.34 4.12 7.75
CA THR A 17 -20.40 5.10 7.23
C THR A 17 -20.81 6.52 7.64
N SER A 18 -19.86 7.35 8.07
CA SER A 18 -20.10 8.77 8.34
C SER A 18 -20.25 9.57 7.05
N ASP A 19 -20.70 10.82 7.14
CA ASP A 19 -20.53 11.75 6.04
C ASP A 19 -19.02 11.98 5.78
N PRO A 20 -18.60 12.13 4.52
CA PRO A 20 -17.21 12.43 4.18
C PRO A 20 -16.85 13.84 4.64
N VAL A 21 -15.65 13.99 5.19
CA VAL A 21 -15.09 15.29 5.59
C VAL A 21 -13.99 15.68 4.64
N ASP A 22 -14.11 16.87 4.06
CA ASP A 22 -13.11 17.45 3.19
C ASP A 22 -11.87 17.90 3.99
N ILE A 23 -10.70 17.38 3.63
CA ILE A 23 -9.42 17.68 4.26
C ILE A 23 -8.38 17.97 3.17
N GLY A 24 -8.17 19.25 2.88
CA GLY A 24 -7.34 19.66 1.73
C GLY A 24 -7.96 19.15 0.42
N GLU A 25 -7.20 18.38 -0.35
CA GLU A 25 -7.63 17.77 -1.62
C GLU A 25 -8.28 16.38 -1.45
N PHE A 26 -8.48 15.95 -0.20
CA PHE A 26 -8.98 14.61 0.14
C PHE A 26 -10.35 14.66 0.83
N LYS A 27 -11.03 13.52 0.81
CA LYS A 27 -12.22 13.20 1.59
C LYS A 27 -11.87 12.07 2.55
N CYS A 28 -12.04 12.31 3.83
CA CYS A 28 -11.82 11.32 4.88
C CYS A 28 -13.17 10.91 5.48
N THR A 29 -13.37 9.61 5.68
CA THR A 29 -14.65 9.05 6.15
C THR A 29 -14.41 7.94 7.16
N LEU A 30 -15.22 7.87 8.22
CA LEU A 30 -15.31 6.69 9.06
C LEU A 30 -16.23 5.68 8.36
N VAL A 31 -15.69 4.55 7.91
CA VAL A 31 -16.46 3.49 7.24
C VAL A 31 -17.17 2.61 8.25
N GLY A 32 -16.54 2.34 9.39
CA GLY A 32 -17.12 1.52 10.44
C GLY A 32 -16.30 1.51 11.72
N ALA A 33 -16.95 1.17 12.82
CA ALA A 33 -16.34 0.99 14.13
C ALA A 33 -16.78 -0.34 14.73
N HIS A 34 -15.83 -1.23 15.00
CA HIS A 34 -16.10 -2.61 15.37
C HIS A 34 -15.27 -3.06 16.58
N TYR A 35 -15.79 -4.01 17.35
CA TYR A 35 -15.09 -4.68 18.45
C TYR A 35 -14.13 -5.80 17.96
N LYS A 36 -14.06 -6.01 16.65
CA LYS A 36 -13.20 -6.97 15.96
C LYS A 36 -12.73 -6.35 14.65
N CYS A 37 -11.54 -6.71 14.18
CA CYS A 37 -11.08 -6.36 12.85
C CYS A 37 -11.16 -7.62 11.97
N LEU A 38 -11.83 -7.51 10.82
CA LEU A 38 -11.93 -8.62 9.86
C LEU A 38 -10.61 -8.84 9.12
N SER A 39 -9.83 -7.77 8.93
CA SER A 39 -8.54 -7.80 8.24
C SER A 39 -7.42 -8.30 9.14
N ASN A 40 -7.55 -8.15 10.47
CA ASN A 40 -6.51 -8.52 11.42
C ASN A 40 -7.10 -9.10 12.71
N ALA A 41 -6.58 -10.26 13.15
CA ALA A 41 -6.91 -10.79 14.47
C ALA A 41 -6.37 -9.84 15.55
N LEU A 42 -7.28 -9.07 16.15
CA LEU A 42 -7.04 -8.15 17.25
C LEU A 42 -6.57 -8.89 18.51
N GLU A 43 -5.83 -8.19 19.36
CA GLU A 43 -5.59 -8.66 20.72
C GLU A 43 -6.88 -8.58 21.56
N SER A 44 -6.91 -9.26 22.70
CA SER A 44 -8.07 -9.21 23.60
C SER A 44 -8.36 -7.76 24.01
N ASP A 45 -9.63 -7.33 23.91
CA ASP A 45 -10.11 -6.00 24.32
C ASP A 45 -9.60 -4.81 23.46
N GLN A 46 -9.31 -5.04 22.17
CA GLN A 46 -9.09 -3.97 21.19
C GLN A 46 -10.34 -3.66 20.36
N TYR A 47 -10.51 -2.39 20.01
CA TYR A 47 -11.48 -1.89 19.03
C TYR A 47 -10.78 -1.49 17.74
N CYS A 48 -11.53 -1.48 16.64
CA CYS A 48 -11.07 -1.09 15.31
C CYS A 48 -11.97 -0.01 14.73
N GLN A 49 -11.38 1.10 14.26
CA GLN A 49 -12.05 2.07 13.41
C GLN A 49 -11.48 1.98 12.00
N LEU A 50 -12.35 1.76 11.02
CA LEU A 50 -11.99 1.75 9.61
C LEU A 50 -12.13 3.16 9.05
N ILE A 51 -11.00 3.78 8.73
CA ILE A 51 -10.93 5.13 8.20
C ILE A 51 -10.55 5.04 6.72
N ARG A 52 -11.36 5.65 5.87
CA ARG A 52 -11.10 5.78 4.44
C ARG A 52 -10.62 7.18 4.10
N CYS A 53 -9.61 7.29 3.25
CA CYS A 53 -9.17 8.54 2.65
C CYS A 53 -9.04 8.37 1.13
N GLN A 54 -9.60 9.30 0.37
CA GLN A 54 -9.57 9.31 -1.10
C GLN A 54 -9.49 10.76 -1.62
N PRO A 55 -8.97 11.00 -2.84
CA PRO A 55 -9.04 12.31 -3.48
C PRO A 55 -10.49 12.79 -3.63
N LYS A 56 -10.69 14.10 -3.63
CA LYS A 56 -12.02 14.69 -3.92
C LYS A 56 -12.50 14.40 -5.34
N THR A 57 -11.55 14.35 -6.27
CA THR A 57 -11.76 14.06 -7.69
C THR A 57 -11.85 12.56 -7.90
N ASP A 58 -12.96 12.13 -8.50
CA ASP A 58 -13.16 10.74 -8.88
C ASP A 58 -12.73 10.55 -10.35
N SER A 59 -11.48 10.15 -10.55
CA SER A 59 -10.96 9.75 -11.86
C SER A 59 -9.94 8.63 -11.73
N ARG A 60 -9.99 7.68 -12.67
CA ARG A 60 -9.10 6.53 -12.72
C ARG A 60 -7.67 6.91 -13.09
N THR A 61 -7.45 8.06 -13.72
CA THR A 61 -6.13 8.56 -14.16
C THR A 61 -5.38 9.32 -13.07
N ILE A 62 -5.97 9.45 -11.87
CA ILE A 62 -5.35 10.18 -10.77
C ILE A 62 -4.29 9.30 -10.09
N LEU A 63 -3.03 9.73 -10.18
CA LEU A 63 -1.96 9.24 -9.32
C LEU A 63 -1.92 10.07 -8.05
N TRP A 64 -1.98 9.42 -6.89
CA TRP A 64 -1.98 10.14 -5.62
C TRP A 64 -1.41 9.33 -4.46
N SER A 65 -0.91 10.06 -3.47
CA SER A 65 -0.51 9.56 -2.17
C SER A 65 -0.81 10.62 -1.11
N CYS A 66 -1.13 10.20 0.10
CA CYS A 66 -1.46 11.08 1.22
C CYS A 66 -0.94 10.46 2.51
N THR A 67 -0.03 11.13 3.22
CA THR A 67 0.32 10.79 4.59
C THR A 67 -0.55 11.61 5.53
N ALA A 68 -1.28 10.92 6.41
CA ALA A 68 -2.16 11.54 7.38
C ALA A 68 -1.88 11.01 8.79
N VAL A 69 -2.03 11.90 9.75
CA VAL A 69 -2.02 11.58 11.18
C VAL A 69 -3.38 11.89 11.76
N GLY A 70 -3.71 11.25 12.87
CA GLY A 70 -4.95 11.56 13.55
C GLY A 70 -5.02 11.09 14.98
N THR A 71 -6.05 11.57 15.66
CA THR A 71 -6.36 11.17 17.04
C THR A 71 -7.80 10.75 17.18
N LEU A 72 -8.02 9.70 17.98
CA LEU A 72 -9.34 9.36 18.48
C LEU A 72 -9.52 10.01 19.83
N ALA A 73 -10.63 10.75 19.96
CA ALA A 73 -10.91 11.53 21.14
C ALA A 73 -12.38 11.46 21.52
N THR A 74 -12.63 11.70 22.81
CA THR A 74 -13.95 11.96 23.35
C THR A 74 -14.05 13.44 23.71
N THR A 75 -15.19 14.07 23.38
CA THR A 75 -15.44 15.50 23.66
C THR A 75 -16.74 15.73 24.40
N ASN A 76 -16.71 16.63 25.38
CA ASN A 76 -17.89 17.11 26.08
C ASN A 76 -18.10 18.58 25.71
N ASP A 77 -19.01 18.81 24.75
CA ASP A 77 -19.29 20.15 24.22
C ASP A 77 -19.81 21.11 25.29
N SER A 78 -20.43 20.60 26.36
CA SER A 78 -20.97 21.45 27.44
C SER A 78 -19.89 22.01 28.38
N ARG A 79 -18.75 21.32 28.47
CA ARG A 79 -17.63 21.68 29.36
C ARG A 79 -16.40 22.18 28.59
N ASP A 80 -16.46 22.19 27.25
CA ASP A 80 -15.31 22.45 26.38
C ASP A 80 -14.10 21.55 26.71
N GLU A 81 -14.39 20.29 27.07
CA GLU A 81 -13.38 19.30 27.45
C GLU A 81 -13.15 18.29 26.32
N GLN A 82 -11.87 17.92 26.13
CA GLN A 82 -11.45 16.88 25.20
C GLN A 82 -10.48 15.91 25.89
N SER A 83 -10.66 14.62 25.62
CA SER A 83 -9.75 13.56 26.04
C SER A 83 -9.33 12.72 24.84
N VAL A 84 -8.05 12.77 24.49
CA VAL A 84 -7.45 11.91 23.45
C VAL A 84 -7.09 10.57 24.06
N PHE A 85 -7.46 9.48 23.40
CA PHE A 85 -7.17 8.12 23.87
C PHE A 85 -6.39 7.27 22.87
N HIS A 86 -6.22 7.74 21.63
CA HIS A 86 -5.41 7.05 20.62
C HIS A 86 -4.85 8.04 19.60
N PHE A 87 -3.61 7.80 19.18
CA PHE A 87 -2.94 8.51 18.08
C PHE A 87 -2.55 7.49 17.01
N TRP A 88 -2.75 7.84 15.75
CA TRP A 88 -2.38 7.01 14.60
C TRP A 88 -1.70 7.84 13.51
N SER A 89 -0.92 7.16 12.67
CA SER A 89 -0.28 7.71 11.49
C SER A 89 -0.27 6.64 10.41
N THR A 90 -0.59 7.03 9.18
CA THR A 90 -0.61 6.12 8.04
C THR A 90 -0.45 6.88 6.72
N SER A 91 -0.18 6.16 5.64
CA SER A 91 -0.26 6.67 4.28
C SER A 91 -1.40 5.99 3.53
N PHE A 92 -2.04 6.75 2.66
CA PHE A 92 -3.06 6.34 1.72
C PHE A 92 -2.55 6.61 0.31
N GLY A 93 -3.10 5.93 -0.69
CA GLY A 93 -2.76 6.16 -2.09
C GLY A 93 -3.58 5.28 -3.01
N ASN A 94 -3.22 5.28 -4.29
CA ASN A 94 -3.71 4.24 -5.20
C ASN A 94 -3.47 2.86 -4.54
N GLY A 95 -4.43 1.93 -4.67
CA GLY A 95 -4.34 0.59 -4.08
C GLY A 95 -4.51 0.50 -2.55
N PHE A 96 -4.45 1.60 -1.79
CA PHE A 96 -4.59 1.58 -0.33
C PHE A 96 -5.37 2.80 0.19
N THR A 97 -6.69 2.66 0.26
CA THR A 97 -7.61 3.75 0.66
C THR A 97 -8.14 3.62 2.08
N ASP A 98 -8.01 2.42 2.66
CA ASP A 98 -8.64 2.05 3.92
C ASP A 98 -7.56 1.72 4.97
N PHE A 99 -7.71 2.31 6.15
CA PHE A 99 -6.82 2.12 7.28
C PHE A 99 -7.61 1.69 8.51
N HIS A 100 -7.08 0.69 9.22
CA HIS A 100 -7.66 0.18 10.45
C HIS A 100 -6.91 0.76 11.66
N ALA A 101 -7.52 1.74 12.34
CA ALA A 101 -7.01 2.28 13.60
C ALA A 101 -7.44 1.37 14.76
N HIS A 102 -6.48 0.65 15.34
CA HIS A 102 -6.73 -0.24 16.48
C HIS A 102 -6.36 0.42 17.80
N PHE A 103 -7.27 0.42 18.77
CA PHE A 103 -7.04 1.03 20.08
C PHE A 103 -7.57 0.17 21.22
N ASP A 104 -6.99 0.34 22.41
CA ASP A 104 -7.34 -0.40 23.61
C ASP A 104 -8.66 0.11 24.23
N ALA A 105 -9.58 -0.82 24.49
CA ALA A 105 -10.88 -0.56 25.07
C ALA A 105 -10.81 0.10 26.46
N SER A 106 -9.84 -0.27 27.28
CA SER A 106 -9.69 0.23 28.65
C SER A 106 -9.32 1.71 28.66
N THR A 107 -8.50 2.16 27.72
CA THR A 107 -8.14 3.58 27.56
C THR A 107 -9.37 4.38 27.16
N PHE A 108 -10.18 3.87 26.22
CA PHE A 108 -11.44 4.49 25.82
C PHE A 108 -12.48 4.52 26.95
N ARG A 109 -12.69 3.43 27.68
CA ARG A 109 -13.67 3.38 28.79
C ARG A 109 -13.37 4.41 29.89
N LYS A 110 -12.11 4.79 30.11
CA LYS A 110 -11.72 5.85 31.06
C LYS A 110 -12.20 7.25 30.62
N THR A 111 -12.50 7.45 29.34
CA THR A 111 -12.79 8.77 28.77
C THR A 111 -14.22 8.93 28.22
N ALA A 112 -15.05 7.88 28.26
CA ALA A 112 -16.26 7.78 27.43
C ALA A 112 -17.61 8.05 28.14
N PHE A 113 -17.67 8.07 29.47
CA PHE A 113 -18.93 8.27 30.18
C PHE A 113 -19.41 9.73 29.99
N ASP A 114 -20.46 9.93 29.17
CA ASP A 114 -21.07 11.21 28.73
C ASP A 114 -20.37 12.00 27.61
N TYR A 115 -19.44 11.40 26.86
CA TYR A 115 -18.70 12.12 25.80
C TYR A 115 -19.06 11.65 24.37
N LYS A 116 -19.03 12.57 23.40
CA LYS A 116 -19.17 12.28 21.97
C LYS A 116 -17.82 11.87 21.37
N GLY A 117 -17.81 10.94 20.41
CA GLY A 117 -16.60 10.54 19.73
C GLY A 117 -16.22 11.43 18.55
N ARG A 118 -14.92 11.71 18.42
CA ARG A 118 -14.33 12.46 17.30
C ARG A 118 -13.05 11.81 16.80
N ILE A 119 -12.83 11.89 15.50
CA ILE A 119 -11.55 11.59 14.86
C ILE A 119 -11.02 12.91 14.31
N PHE A 120 -9.93 13.40 14.88
CA PHE A 120 -9.20 14.52 14.31
C PHE A 120 -8.20 13.98 13.30
N VAL A 121 -8.16 14.55 12.11
CA VAL A 121 -7.31 14.12 11.02
C VAL A 121 -6.55 15.32 10.47
N GLU A 122 -5.27 15.13 10.22
CA GLU A 122 -4.39 16.09 9.60
C GLU A 122 -3.61 15.43 8.46
N VAL A 123 -3.70 16.00 7.26
CA VAL A 123 -2.88 15.60 6.11
C VAL A 123 -1.54 16.34 6.24
N VAL A 124 -0.47 15.58 6.45
CA VAL A 124 0.88 16.12 6.69
C VAL A 124 1.72 16.20 5.41
N ASP A 125 1.48 15.29 4.47
CA ASP A 125 2.13 15.27 3.16
C ASP A 125 1.19 14.66 2.12
N SER A 126 1.24 15.17 0.89
CA SER A 126 0.34 14.70 -0.17
C SER A 126 0.84 15.01 -1.57
N PHE A 127 0.53 14.12 -2.50
CA PHE A 127 0.74 14.28 -3.93
C PHE A 127 -0.54 13.90 -4.68
N ILE A 128 -0.90 14.69 -5.69
CA ILE A 128 -1.99 14.40 -6.64
C ILE A 128 -1.54 14.86 -8.03
N ALA A 129 -1.71 13.98 -9.02
CA ALA A 129 -1.54 14.30 -10.43
C ALA A 129 -2.65 13.65 -11.25
N ASP A 130 -3.35 14.44 -12.06
CA ASP A 130 -4.21 13.91 -13.11
C ASP A 130 -3.37 13.61 -14.35
N LEU A 131 -3.09 12.33 -14.57
CA LEU A 131 -2.26 11.90 -15.68
C LEU A 131 -2.96 12.04 -17.03
N SER A 132 -4.26 12.32 -17.09
CA SER A 132 -4.93 12.65 -18.36
C SER A 132 -4.42 13.97 -18.95
N GLN A 133 -3.77 14.81 -18.13
CA GLN A 133 -3.29 16.13 -18.52
C GLN A 133 -1.80 16.11 -18.90
N PRO A 134 -1.39 16.70 -20.04
CA PRO A 134 0.00 16.75 -20.48
C PRO A 134 0.90 17.68 -19.64
N ASN A 135 0.30 18.57 -18.85
CA ASN A 135 0.99 19.50 -17.96
C ASN A 135 0.90 19.06 -16.49
N ASN A 136 0.69 17.76 -16.23
CA ASN A 136 0.58 17.25 -14.87
C ASN A 136 1.89 17.42 -14.08
N PRO A 137 1.85 17.41 -12.73
CA PRO A 137 3.00 17.70 -11.88
C PRO A 137 4.23 16.79 -12.05
N LEU A 138 4.08 15.61 -12.67
CA LEU A 138 5.22 14.73 -12.94
C LEU A 138 6.06 15.21 -14.13
N ILE A 139 5.49 16.03 -15.03
CA ILE A 139 6.10 16.47 -16.28
C ILE A 139 6.70 17.85 -16.07
N THR A 140 8.03 17.90 -15.99
CA THR A 140 8.78 19.17 -15.86
C THR A 140 9.25 19.74 -17.20
N CYS A 141 9.31 18.91 -18.24
CA CYS A 141 9.69 19.28 -19.60
C CYS A 141 8.73 18.62 -20.59
N SER A 142 8.06 19.42 -21.43
CA SER A 142 7.08 18.90 -22.40
C SER A 142 7.69 17.97 -23.46
N GLU A 143 8.97 18.14 -23.80
CA GLU A 143 9.68 17.25 -24.72
C GLU A 143 9.94 15.86 -24.12
N ASP A 144 9.87 15.74 -22.78
CA ASP A 144 9.99 14.47 -22.06
C ASP A 144 8.63 13.79 -21.83
N ALA A 145 7.53 14.46 -22.17
CA ALA A 145 6.18 13.91 -22.05
C ALA A 145 5.94 12.85 -23.13
N VAL A 146 5.37 11.72 -22.73
CA VAL A 146 4.90 10.69 -23.65
C VAL A 146 3.54 10.18 -23.19
N LYS A 147 2.71 9.78 -24.14
CA LYS A 147 1.40 9.22 -23.85
C LYS A 147 1.47 7.69 -23.81
N LEU A 148 0.96 7.09 -22.75
CA LEU A 148 0.71 5.66 -22.65
C LEU A 148 -0.80 5.41 -22.68
N LYS A 149 -1.24 4.37 -23.37
CA LYS A 149 -2.63 3.91 -23.33
C LYS A 149 -2.69 2.59 -22.57
N ILE A 150 -3.40 2.57 -21.43
CA ILE A 150 -3.45 1.42 -20.51
C ILE A 150 -4.89 1.25 -20.05
N ASP A 151 -5.45 0.05 -20.22
CA ASP A 151 -6.80 -0.29 -19.76
C ASP A 151 -7.89 0.70 -20.23
N GLY A 152 -7.74 1.17 -21.48
CA GLY A 152 -8.64 2.13 -22.12
C GLY A 152 -8.36 3.61 -21.81
N GLU A 153 -7.51 3.91 -20.82
CA GLU A 153 -7.18 5.29 -20.43
C GLU A 153 -5.88 5.77 -21.07
N GLU A 154 -5.80 7.08 -21.34
CA GLU A 154 -4.59 7.75 -21.81
C GLU A 154 -3.89 8.50 -20.67
N LEU A 155 -2.61 8.22 -20.47
CA LEU A 155 -1.79 8.78 -19.39
C LEU A 155 -0.56 9.48 -19.96
N TRP A 156 -0.34 10.71 -19.55
CA TRP A 156 0.88 11.46 -19.80
C TRP A 156 1.91 11.19 -18.70
N VAL A 157 3.06 10.66 -19.10
CA VAL A 157 4.15 10.25 -18.20
C VAL A 157 5.49 10.80 -18.69
N THR A 158 6.53 10.68 -17.87
CA THR A 158 7.89 11.13 -18.22
C THR A 158 8.72 10.00 -18.82
N LYS A 159 9.18 10.21 -20.07
CA LYS A 159 9.98 9.26 -20.84
C LYS A 159 11.28 8.93 -20.12
N LYS A 160 12.04 9.94 -19.69
CA LYS A 160 13.34 9.76 -19.02
C LYS A 160 13.23 8.98 -17.71
N ASN A 161 12.27 9.32 -16.85
CA ASN A 161 12.14 8.68 -15.54
C ASN A 161 11.77 7.19 -15.69
N LEU A 162 10.76 6.89 -16.51
CA LEU A 162 10.37 5.50 -16.79
C LEU A 162 11.50 4.71 -17.46
N ALA A 163 12.18 5.27 -18.46
CA ALA A 163 13.32 4.62 -19.10
C ALA A 163 14.48 4.36 -18.12
N PHE A 164 14.73 5.28 -17.19
CA PHE A 164 15.79 5.12 -16.20
C PHE A 164 15.50 3.96 -15.24
N HIS A 165 14.26 3.83 -14.76
CA HIS A 165 13.90 2.81 -13.78
C HIS A 165 13.45 1.47 -14.38
N THR A 166 13.17 1.41 -15.68
CA THR A 166 12.63 0.21 -16.32
C THR A 166 13.34 -0.06 -17.65
N HIS A 167 13.88 -1.27 -17.79
CA HIS A 167 14.54 -1.65 -19.03
C HIS A 167 13.57 -1.70 -20.20
N PHE A 168 12.32 -2.14 -19.94
CA PHE A 168 11.28 -2.22 -20.96
C PHE A 168 11.01 -0.86 -21.61
N PHE A 169 10.72 0.19 -20.82
CA PHE A 169 10.43 1.50 -21.39
C PHE A 169 11.68 2.14 -22.01
N ASN A 170 12.89 1.86 -21.49
CA ASN A 170 14.11 2.30 -22.15
C ASN A 170 14.21 1.78 -23.59
N VAL A 171 14.01 0.47 -23.78
CA VAL A 171 14.01 -0.15 -25.11
C VAL A 171 12.86 0.39 -25.96
N LEU A 172 11.65 0.49 -25.39
CA LEU A 172 10.46 0.98 -26.09
C LEU A 172 10.67 2.40 -26.65
N PHE A 173 11.21 3.32 -25.84
CA PHE A 173 11.35 4.72 -26.22
C PHE A 173 12.60 5.02 -27.07
N THR A 174 13.64 4.18 -27.00
CA THR A 174 14.87 4.37 -27.78
C THR A 174 14.90 3.55 -29.07
N GLY A 175 14.12 2.47 -29.15
CA GLY A 175 14.01 1.63 -30.32
C GLY A 175 13.28 2.29 -31.49
N ASP A 176 13.40 1.69 -32.67
CA ASP A 176 12.69 2.09 -33.88
C ASP A 176 11.42 1.25 -34.07
N PHE A 177 10.51 1.33 -33.09
CA PHE A 177 9.20 0.69 -33.16
C PHE A 177 8.22 1.57 -33.94
N LYS A 178 7.25 0.95 -34.64
CA LYS A 178 6.21 1.67 -35.39
C LYS A 178 5.37 2.60 -34.50
N GLU A 179 5.24 2.28 -33.21
CA GLU A 179 4.52 3.07 -32.20
C GLU A 179 5.14 4.47 -31.97
N LYS A 180 6.38 4.68 -32.43
CA LYS A 180 7.08 5.97 -32.39
C LYS A 180 6.44 7.04 -33.30
N SER A 181 5.61 6.66 -34.28
CA SER A 181 4.98 7.64 -35.20
C SER A 181 3.84 8.44 -34.57
N ASP A 182 3.18 7.90 -33.55
CA ASP A 182 1.95 8.47 -32.99
C ASP A 182 2.16 9.03 -31.56
N ASP A 183 3.38 8.92 -31.01
CA ASP A 183 3.78 9.29 -29.64
C ASP A 183 2.85 8.76 -28.52
N CYS A 184 2.06 7.73 -28.85
CA CYS A 184 1.16 7.02 -27.96
C CYS A 184 1.47 5.53 -27.99
N TYR A 185 1.86 4.97 -26.84
CA TYR A 185 2.23 3.57 -26.71
C TYR A 185 1.14 2.81 -25.95
N GLU A 186 0.51 1.84 -26.61
CA GLU A 186 -0.53 1.01 -25.99
C GLU A 186 0.07 -0.19 -25.26
N LEU A 187 -0.19 -0.30 -23.96
CA LEU A 187 0.22 -1.45 -23.15
C LEU A 187 -1.00 -2.33 -22.89
N LYS A 188 -1.04 -3.48 -23.56
CA LYS A 188 -2.12 -4.46 -23.44
C LYS A 188 -1.93 -5.34 -22.21
N ASP A 189 -3.03 -5.85 -21.68
CA ASP A 189 -3.08 -6.80 -20.56
C ASP A 189 -2.48 -6.28 -19.24
N ILE A 190 -2.45 -4.95 -19.06
CA ILE A 190 -2.02 -4.30 -17.82
C ILE A 190 -3.21 -3.59 -17.18
N LYS A 191 -3.49 -3.91 -15.91
CA LYS A 191 -4.49 -3.19 -15.13
C LYS A 191 -3.95 -1.80 -14.76
N LEU A 192 -4.75 -0.77 -14.97
CA LEU A 192 -4.38 0.60 -14.67
C LEU A 192 -3.98 0.80 -13.19
N GLY A 193 -4.74 0.23 -12.25
CA GLY A 193 -4.46 0.38 -10.81
C GLY A 193 -3.07 -0.14 -10.42
N ASP A 194 -2.69 -1.31 -10.93
CA ASP A 194 -1.37 -1.92 -10.68
C ASP A 194 -0.25 -1.08 -11.33
N PHE A 195 -0.52 -0.50 -12.51
CA PHE A 195 0.43 0.41 -13.16
C PHE A 195 0.61 1.71 -12.39
N LEU A 196 -0.46 2.31 -11.84
CA LEU A 196 -0.35 3.51 -11.01
C LEU A 196 0.45 3.24 -9.73
N MET A 197 0.34 2.05 -9.15
CA MET A 197 1.20 1.62 -8.04
C MET A 197 2.67 1.61 -8.43
N LEU A 198 3.00 1.00 -9.57
CA LEU A 198 4.36 0.98 -10.11
C LEU A 198 4.88 2.41 -10.37
N LEU A 199 4.07 3.24 -11.03
CA LEU A 199 4.43 4.60 -11.39
C LEU A 199 4.66 5.47 -10.16
N GLY A 200 3.81 5.35 -9.13
CA GLY A 200 4.00 6.05 -7.86
C GLY A 200 5.34 5.73 -7.21
N ILE A 201 5.72 4.45 -7.16
CA ILE A 201 7.02 4.02 -6.63
C ILE A 201 8.18 4.56 -7.48
N VAL A 202 8.07 4.52 -8.80
CA VAL A 202 9.09 5.08 -9.73
C VAL A 202 9.29 6.58 -9.51
N HIS A 203 8.23 7.30 -9.13
CA HIS A 203 8.28 8.73 -8.77
C HIS A 203 8.59 8.99 -7.28
N ASN A 204 9.00 7.97 -6.52
CA ASN A 204 9.31 8.05 -5.10
C ASN A 204 8.14 8.55 -4.23
N LEU A 205 6.90 8.28 -4.64
CA LEU A 205 5.72 8.49 -3.80
C LEU A 205 5.62 7.39 -2.75
N THR A 206 5.04 7.74 -1.59
CA THR A 206 4.79 6.79 -0.50
C THR A 206 3.59 5.89 -0.84
N MET A 207 3.86 4.83 -1.59
CA MET A 207 2.87 3.80 -1.94
C MET A 207 2.92 2.64 -0.94
N ILE A 208 1.78 2.30 -0.35
CA ILE A 208 1.64 1.16 0.56
C ILE A 208 1.45 -0.13 -0.25
N ILE A 209 2.29 -1.13 0.03
CA ILE A 209 2.17 -2.48 -0.52
C ILE A 209 1.59 -3.37 0.57
N ASP A 210 0.54 -4.12 0.23
CA ASP A 210 -0.12 -5.10 1.08
C ASP A 210 -0.17 -6.49 0.39
N GLU A 211 -0.82 -7.45 1.05
CA GLU A 211 -0.93 -8.82 0.59
C GLU A 211 -1.79 -8.97 -0.67
N ASN A 212 -2.67 -7.99 -0.93
CA ASN A 212 -3.58 -7.99 -2.07
C ASN A 212 -2.88 -7.53 -3.34
N ILE A 213 -1.96 -6.56 -3.24
CA ILE A 213 -1.29 -5.95 -4.40
C ILE A 213 0.11 -6.51 -4.67
N VAL A 214 0.81 -7.06 -3.67
CA VAL A 214 2.23 -7.44 -3.80
C VAL A 214 2.49 -8.40 -4.97
N GLU A 215 1.61 -9.37 -5.22
CA GLU A 215 1.82 -10.35 -6.28
C GLU A 215 1.64 -9.73 -7.68
N ASP A 216 0.62 -8.89 -7.86
CA ASP A 216 0.39 -8.23 -9.15
C ASP A 216 1.49 -7.19 -9.44
N LEU A 217 1.97 -6.50 -8.40
CA LEU A 217 3.09 -5.56 -8.52
C LEU A 217 4.42 -6.28 -8.83
N LEU A 218 4.68 -7.46 -8.26
CA LEU A 218 5.84 -8.29 -8.62
C LEU A 218 5.79 -8.73 -10.10
N LYS A 219 4.61 -9.09 -10.62
CA LYS A 219 4.44 -9.44 -12.04
C LYS A 219 4.83 -8.27 -12.94
N LEU A 220 4.32 -7.07 -12.65
CA LEU A 220 4.68 -5.88 -13.41
C LEU A 220 6.16 -5.54 -13.29
N ALA A 221 6.72 -5.62 -12.08
CA ALA A 221 8.11 -5.29 -11.85
C ALA A 221 9.07 -6.28 -12.54
N ASP A 222 8.76 -7.57 -12.58
CA ASP A 222 9.52 -8.55 -13.36
C ASP A 222 9.35 -8.34 -14.88
N PHE A 223 8.11 -8.08 -15.33
CA PHE A 223 7.81 -7.81 -16.74
C PHE A 223 8.56 -6.58 -17.26
N PHE A 224 8.48 -5.46 -16.55
CA PHE A 224 9.15 -4.21 -16.92
C PHE A 224 10.64 -4.16 -16.54
N ARG A 225 11.14 -5.17 -15.81
CA ARG A 225 12.49 -5.19 -15.22
C ARG A 225 12.75 -3.95 -14.36
N CYS A 226 11.81 -3.63 -13.47
CA CYS A 226 11.85 -2.45 -12.60
C CYS A 226 12.42 -2.81 -11.22
N LYS A 227 13.71 -2.56 -11.00
CA LYS A 227 14.40 -2.95 -9.77
C LYS A 227 13.86 -2.26 -8.52
N ILE A 228 13.57 -0.96 -8.57
CA ILE A 228 13.10 -0.21 -7.40
C ILE A 228 11.76 -0.75 -6.87
N VAL A 229 10.88 -1.20 -7.77
CA VAL A 229 9.59 -1.80 -7.40
C VAL A 229 9.78 -3.22 -6.86
N LEU A 230 10.68 -4.01 -7.46
CA LEU A 230 11.06 -5.33 -6.93
C LEU A 230 11.62 -5.21 -5.50
N ASP A 231 12.52 -4.26 -5.25
CA ASP A 231 13.12 -4.03 -3.93
C ASP A 231 12.04 -3.69 -2.88
N ARG A 232 11.06 -2.86 -3.23
CA ARG A 232 9.91 -2.52 -2.35
C ARG A 232 9.02 -3.72 -2.07
N CYS A 233 8.75 -4.55 -3.07
CA CYS A 233 8.00 -5.80 -2.87
C CYS A 233 8.77 -6.79 -1.99
N GLU A 234 10.08 -6.94 -2.21
CA GLU A 234 10.96 -7.77 -1.38
C GLU A 234 10.94 -7.32 0.09
N GLU A 235 11.04 -6.01 0.33
CA GLU A 235 10.95 -5.41 1.67
C GLU A 235 9.62 -5.77 2.35
N TYR A 236 8.50 -5.61 1.66
CA TYR A 236 7.19 -5.99 2.18
C TYR A 236 7.15 -7.50 2.50
N ILE A 237 7.54 -8.38 1.57
CA ILE A 237 7.50 -9.84 1.78
C ILE A 237 8.32 -10.25 3.02
N LYS A 238 9.52 -9.68 3.19
CA LYS A 238 10.39 -9.98 4.34
C LYS A 238 9.73 -9.59 5.66
N ASN A 239 9.09 -8.42 5.70
CA ASN A 239 8.64 -7.79 6.95
C ASN A 239 7.16 -7.98 7.26
N ALA A 240 6.34 -8.38 6.28
CA ALA A 240 4.91 -8.57 6.46
C ALA A 240 4.60 -9.54 7.61
N PRO A 241 3.64 -9.24 8.49
CA PRO A 241 3.24 -10.18 9.53
C PRO A 241 2.77 -11.50 8.92
N VAL A 242 3.09 -12.63 9.55
CA VAL A 242 2.66 -13.97 9.08
C VAL A 242 1.13 -14.10 8.99
N LYS A 243 0.39 -13.28 9.74
CA LYS A 243 -1.06 -13.18 9.68
C LYS A 243 -1.56 -12.62 8.34
N CYS A 244 -0.91 -11.57 7.83
CA CYS A 244 -1.27 -10.93 6.56
C CYS A 244 -0.69 -11.71 5.37
N LEU A 245 0.58 -12.12 5.48
CA LEU A 245 1.27 -12.88 4.45
C LEU A 245 1.87 -14.18 5.04
N PRO A 246 1.14 -15.31 4.95
CA PRO A 246 1.58 -16.59 5.50
C PRO A 246 2.95 -17.03 4.98
N LEU A 247 3.72 -17.72 5.83
CA LEU A 247 5.09 -18.16 5.50
C LEU A 247 5.18 -18.92 4.17
N HIS A 248 4.22 -19.81 3.90
CA HIS A 248 4.15 -20.55 2.65
C HIS A 248 4.03 -19.61 1.43
N LYS A 249 3.15 -18.62 1.51
CA LYS A 249 2.96 -17.63 0.44
C LYS A 249 4.21 -16.78 0.23
N LYS A 250 4.90 -16.37 1.31
CA LYS A 250 6.19 -15.66 1.22
C LYS A 250 7.22 -16.46 0.43
N LEU A 251 7.38 -17.74 0.76
CA LEU A 251 8.31 -18.64 0.08
C LEU A 251 7.92 -18.83 -1.40
N GLN A 252 6.63 -19.04 -1.69
CA GLN A 252 6.13 -19.16 -3.06
C GLN A 252 6.41 -17.93 -3.92
N LEU A 253 6.16 -16.73 -3.38
CA LEU A 253 6.44 -15.48 -4.11
C LEU A 253 7.95 -15.33 -4.35
N ALA A 254 8.78 -15.57 -3.34
CA ALA A 254 10.22 -15.48 -3.48
C ALA A 254 10.79 -16.48 -4.51
N GLU A 255 10.26 -17.71 -4.56
CA GLU A 255 10.63 -18.70 -5.58
C GLU A 255 10.15 -18.31 -6.98
N LYS A 256 8.86 -17.97 -7.12
CA LYS A 256 8.21 -17.63 -8.40
C LYS A 256 8.94 -16.50 -9.11
N PHE A 257 9.35 -15.47 -8.38
CA PHE A 257 10.06 -14.30 -8.90
C PHE A 257 11.58 -14.38 -8.73
N LYS A 258 12.12 -15.55 -8.35
CA LYS A 258 13.57 -15.82 -8.21
C LYS A 258 14.30 -14.83 -7.29
N LEU A 259 13.62 -14.36 -6.23
CA LEU A 259 14.11 -13.39 -5.25
C LEU A 259 15.03 -14.08 -4.22
N ARG A 260 16.23 -14.49 -4.66
CA ARG A 260 17.13 -15.37 -3.87
C ARG A 260 17.50 -14.82 -2.49
N SER A 261 17.78 -13.51 -2.41
CA SER A 261 18.11 -12.85 -1.15
C SER A 261 16.91 -12.88 -0.19
N THR A 262 15.73 -12.53 -0.71
CA THR A 262 14.47 -12.60 0.04
C THR A 262 14.12 -14.01 0.50
N LEU A 263 14.26 -15.01 -0.36
CA LEU A 263 14.06 -16.41 0.02
C LEU A 263 14.99 -16.83 1.18
N THR A 264 16.27 -16.45 1.08
CA THR A 264 17.26 -16.74 2.13
C THR A 264 16.87 -16.10 3.45
N ASP A 265 16.46 -14.83 3.44
CA ASP A 265 16.01 -14.11 4.64
C ASP A 265 14.76 -14.74 5.26
N ILE A 266 13.78 -15.12 4.44
CA ILE A 266 12.55 -15.78 4.92
C ILE A 266 12.90 -17.10 5.59
N ILE A 267 13.70 -17.95 4.92
CA ILE A 267 14.11 -19.24 5.47
C ILE A 267 14.91 -19.03 6.75
N ALA A 268 15.86 -18.08 6.79
CA ALA A 268 16.69 -17.79 7.96
C ALA A 268 15.88 -17.32 9.18
N LYS A 269 14.87 -16.46 8.99
CA LYS A 269 14.02 -15.93 10.07
C LYS A 269 12.90 -16.88 10.51
N ALA A 270 12.46 -17.80 9.65
CA ALA A 270 11.31 -18.64 9.94
C ALA A 270 11.56 -19.66 11.08
N PRO A 271 10.59 -19.89 11.98
CA PRO A 271 10.68 -20.96 12.99
C PRO A 271 10.77 -22.35 12.36
N LEU A 272 11.60 -23.21 12.93
CA LEU A 272 11.86 -24.55 12.37
C LEU A 272 10.64 -25.44 12.38
N ASP A 273 9.83 -25.38 13.44
CA ASP A 273 8.60 -26.16 13.56
C ASP A 273 7.60 -25.82 12.45
N LYS A 274 7.61 -24.56 11.97
CA LYS A 274 6.81 -24.12 10.83
C LYS A 274 7.41 -24.62 9.52
N LEU A 275 8.72 -24.53 9.33
CA LEU A 275 9.39 -25.00 8.13
C LEU A 275 9.29 -26.52 7.92
N LYS A 276 9.32 -27.31 9.01
CA LYS A 276 9.14 -28.77 8.97
C LYS A 276 7.75 -29.20 8.51
N LYS A 277 6.74 -28.31 8.60
CA LYS A 277 5.36 -28.58 8.17
C LYS A 277 5.12 -28.29 6.69
N ILE A 278 6.10 -27.70 6.00
CA ILE A 278 6.00 -27.38 4.58
C ILE A 278 6.51 -28.57 3.76
N SER A 279 5.79 -28.93 2.70
CA SER A 279 6.30 -29.88 1.70
C SER A 279 7.36 -29.18 0.85
N TRP A 280 8.58 -29.72 0.84
CA TRP A 280 9.69 -29.17 0.05
C TRP A 280 9.96 -29.97 -1.23
N GLU A 281 9.27 -31.10 -1.42
CA GLU A 281 9.41 -31.96 -2.59
C GLU A 281 8.50 -31.45 -3.72
N GLY A 282 9.05 -31.31 -4.94
CA GLY A 282 8.31 -30.89 -6.13
C GLY A 282 8.01 -29.38 -6.23
N ASP A 283 7.73 -28.72 -5.11
CA ASP A 283 7.24 -27.33 -5.09
C ASP A 283 8.34 -26.26 -5.02
N PHE A 284 9.58 -26.65 -4.71
CA PHE A 284 10.68 -25.73 -4.41
C PHE A 284 11.96 -26.04 -5.20
N SER A 285 12.65 -24.99 -5.65
CA SER A 285 13.91 -25.10 -6.40
C SER A 285 15.00 -25.86 -5.64
N ALA A 286 16.02 -26.34 -6.36
CA ALA A 286 17.20 -26.95 -5.73
C ALA A 286 17.90 -25.96 -4.77
N PHE A 287 17.85 -24.66 -5.06
CA PHE A 287 18.40 -23.62 -4.20
C PHE A 287 17.64 -23.53 -2.86
N ALA A 288 16.31 -23.43 -2.89
CA ALA A 288 15.48 -23.46 -1.69
C ALA A 288 15.74 -24.70 -0.82
N ARG A 289 15.75 -25.87 -1.44
CA ARG A 289 16.02 -27.14 -0.74
C ARG A 289 17.39 -27.15 -0.09
N SER A 290 18.43 -26.66 -0.79
CA SER A 290 19.77 -26.51 -0.23
C SER A 290 19.81 -25.61 1.01
N LEU A 291 19.15 -24.45 0.96
CA LEU A 291 19.04 -23.54 2.12
C LEU A 291 18.34 -24.22 3.30
N MET A 292 17.29 -24.99 3.03
CA MET A 292 16.58 -25.75 4.06
C MET A 292 17.44 -26.84 4.70
N PHE A 293 18.19 -27.60 3.91
CA PHE A 293 19.13 -28.57 4.45
C PHE A 293 20.20 -27.90 5.32
N LEU A 294 20.73 -26.77 4.89
CA LEU A 294 21.69 -26.01 5.68
C LEU A 294 21.09 -25.59 7.02
N LYS A 295 19.87 -25.03 7.01
CA LYS A 295 19.18 -24.59 8.24
C LYS A 295 18.87 -25.74 9.20
N PHE A 296 18.52 -26.93 8.71
CA PHE A 296 18.29 -28.09 9.58
C PHE A 296 19.58 -28.70 10.15
N ARG A 297 20.69 -28.66 9.40
CA ARG A 297 22.00 -29.18 9.85
C ARG A 297 22.58 -28.40 11.02
N VAL A 298 22.40 -27.07 11.03
CA VAL A 298 22.93 -26.17 12.08
C VAL A 298 22.46 -26.54 13.50
N ILE A 299 21.44 -27.39 13.64
CA ILE A 299 20.75 -27.66 14.92
C ILE A 299 20.92 -29.11 15.38
N SER A 300 21.59 -29.96 14.60
CA SER A 300 21.82 -31.37 14.96
C SER A 300 23.01 -31.61 15.91
N PHE A 301 23.58 -30.55 16.48
CA PHE A 301 24.63 -30.61 17.51
C PHE A 301 24.32 -29.60 18.63
N CYS A 302 23.47 -30.00 19.57
CA CYS A 302 23.37 -29.49 20.95
C CYS A 302 22.56 -30.50 21.76
#